data_AF-A0A0D1Y507-F1
#
_entry.id   AF-A0A0D1Y507-F1
#
_cell.length_a   1.000
_cell.length_b   1.000
_cell.length_c   1.000
_cell.angle_alpha   90.00
_cell.angle_beta   90.00
_cell.angle_gamma   90.00
#
_symmetry.space_group_name_H-M   'P 1'
#
loop_
_entity.id
_entity.type
_entity.pdbx_description
1 polymer ?
#
loop_
_entity_poly.entity_id
_entity_poly.type
_entity_poly.pdbx_seq_one_letter_code
_entity_poly.pdbx_strand_id
1 'polypeptide(L)'
;MDHNFFAPPYNYRADLPLAERWKHLKLIVTQLYVEENRKAEEIRKIIHRQCGFDVGIHQLKYRIRQWKLKKNISTSAKTKMLEIRESRASRGKETVFTYQGKPVDNKKLDRQAKVLIRQGPGDAETKDDTKLKIAPQFHQMEYTMLLCTRLID
;
A
#
# COMPACT_ATOMS: atom_id res chain seq x y z
N MET A 1 24.16 -17.61 13.98
CA MET A 1 24.78 -16.45 14.68
C MET A 1 23.80 -15.31 14.55
N ASP A 2 23.00 -15.14 15.58
CA ASP A 2 21.89 -14.21 15.61
C ASP A 2 22.44 -12.78 15.60
N HIS A 3 22.25 -12.08 14.47
CA HIS A 3 22.43 -10.64 14.44
C HIS A 3 21.35 -10.01 15.31
N ASN A 4 21.70 -9.83 16.58
CA ASN A 4 21.02 -8.98 17.54
C ASN A 4 20.79 -7.60 16.89
N PHE A 5 19.63 -7.43 16.27
CA PHE A 5 19.05 -6.14 15.89
C PHE A 5 18.44 -5.43 17.12
N PHE A 6 19.00 -5.71 18.29
CA PHE A 6 18.55 -5.28 19.62
C PHE A 6 19.70 -4.54 20.30
N ALA A 7 20.19 -3.49 19.64
CA ALA A 7 21.07 -2.53 20.26
C ALA A 7 20.29 -1.70 21.32
N PRO A 8 20.86 -1.44 22.51
CA PRO A 8 20.27 -0.55 23.53
C PRO A 8 19.94 0.83 22.94
N PRO A 9 19.00 1.59 23.54
CA PRO A 9 18.22 2.61 22.87
C PRO A 9 19.16 3.73 22.44
N TYR A 10 19.53 3.70 21.16
CA TYR A 10 20.22 4.81 20.52
C TYR A 10 19.35 6.03 20.78
N ASN A 11 19.90 6.95 21.57
CA ASN A 11 19.39 8.28 21.76
C ASN A 11 19.19 8.83 20.34
N TYR A 12 17.94 8.81 19.87
CA TYR A 12 17.60 9.26 18.56
C TYR A 12 17.71 10.78 18.59
N ARG A 13 18.95 11.20 18.33
CA ARG A 13 19.40 12.56 18.14
C ARG A 13 18.55 13.61 18.85
N ALA A 14 18.63 13.65 20.18
CA ALA A 14 18.00 14.70 20.98
C ALA A 14 18.61 16.08 20.67
N ASP A 15 19.81 16.09 20.10
CA ASP A 15 20.54 17.24 19.55
C ASP A 15 19.92 17.81 18.27
N LEU A 16 19.08 17.04 17.55
CA LEU A 16 18.46 17.53 16.32
C LEU A 16 17.25 18.43 16.59
N PRO A 17 17.05 19.46 15.73
CA PRO A 17 15.84 20.27 15.76
C PRO A 17 14.58 19.40 15.64
N LEU A 18 13.52 19.81 16.34
CA LEU A 18 12.24 19.08 16.38
C LEU A 18 11.70 18.74 14.98
N ALA A 19 11.87 19.63 14.01
CA ALA A 19 11.45 19.41 12.63
C ALA A 19 12.15 18.23 11.97
N GLU A 20 13.46 18.06 12.19
CA GLU A 20 14.24 16.96 11.63
C GLU A 20 13.88 15.62 12.28
N ARG A 21 13.67 15.63 13.60
CA ARG A 21 13.20 14.45 14.34
C ARG A 21 11.88 13.93 13.75
N TRP A 22 10.94 14.82 13.44
CA TRP A 22 9.69 14.47 12.76
C TRP A 22 9.89 13.96 11.33
N LYS A 23 10.86 14.50 10.58
CA LYS A 23 11.18 14.03 9.22
C LYS A 23 11.66 12.58 9.23
N HIS A 24 12.54 12.23 10.16
CA HIS A 24 13.02 10.87 10.32
C HIS A 24 11.90 9.94 10.85
N LEU A 25 11.08 10.40 11.80
CA LEU A 25 9.96 9.61 12.33
C LEU A 25 8.88 9.33 11.27
N LYS A 26 8.74 10.21 10.27
CA LYS A 26 7.79 10.02 9.17
C LYS A 26 7.98 8.67 8.48
N LEU A 27 9.22 8.23 8.25
CA LEU A 27 9.49 6.95 7.60
C LEU A 27 8.99 5.79 8.45
N ILE A 28 9.38 5.76 9.73
CA ILE A 28 8.99 4.74 10.71
C ILE A 28 7.46 4.71 10.88
N VAL A 29 6.84 5.87 11.08
CA VAL A 29 5.38 5.98 11.22
C VAL A 29 4.66 5.53 9.96
N THR A 30 5.19 5.83 8.77
CA THR A 30 4.58 5.41 7.50
C THR A 30 4.58 3.89 7.39
N GLN A 31 5.70 3.23 7.68
CA GLN A 31 5.80 1.76 7.68
C GLN A 31 4.83 1.14 8.71
N LEU A 32 4.91 1.58 9.97
CA LEU A 32 4.06 1.03 11.04
C LEU A 32 2.56 1.25 10.78
N TYR A 33 2.18 2.42 10.25
CA TYR A 33 0.78 2.78 10.04
C TYR A 33 0.18 2.18 8.77
N VAL A 34 0.93 2.16 7.66
CA VAL A 34 0.43 1.73 6.35
C VAL A 34 0.71 0.25 6.09
N GLU A 35 1.94 -0.20 6.37
CA GLU A 35 2.37 -1.57 6.08
C GLU A 35 1.96 -2.52 7.19
N GLU A 36 2.19 -2.17 8.46
CA GLU A 36 1.84 -3.03 9.60
C GLU A 36 0.43 -2.78 10.15
N ASN A 37 -0.28 -1.76 9.66
CA ASN A 37 -1.65 -1.39 10.08
C ASN A 37 -1.81 -1.23 11.61
N ARG A 38 -0.76 -0.74 12.30
CA ARG A 38 -0.77 -0.56 13.75
C ARG A 38 -1.59 0.65 14.18
N LYS A 39 -2.14 0.58 15.39
CA LYS A 39 -2.87 1.71 15.98
C LYS A 39 -1.89 2.80 16.43
N ALA A 40 -2.35 4.06 16.45
CA ALA A 40 -1.52 5.19 16.88
C ALA A 40 -0.93 5.02 18.31
N GLU A 41 -1.64 4.32 19.20
CA GLU A 41 -1.14 4.00 20.54
C GLU A 41 0.04 3.02 20.53
N GLU A 42 -0.01 2.01 19.67
CA GLU A 42 1.08 1.06 19.50
C GLU A 42 2.28 1.74 18.85
N ILE A 43 2.04 2.56 17.83
CA ILE A 43 3.08 3.36 17.17
C ILE A 43 3.76 4.27 18.20
N ARG A 44 3.02 4.93 19.09
CA ARG A 44 3.60 5.73 20.18
C ARG A 44 4.52 4.89 21.06
N LYS A 45 4.06 3.72 21.51
CA LYS A 45 4.88 2.82 22.34
C LYS A 45 6.16 2.39 21.62
N ILE A 46 6.07 2.12 20.32
CA ILE A 46 7.22 1.75 19.49
C ILE A 46 8.19 2.93 19.36
N ILE A 47 7.70 4.14 19.04
CA ILE A 47 8.54 5.35 18.96
C ILE A 47 9.23 5.62 20.29
N HIS A 48 8.52 5.50 21.41
CA HIS A 48 9.10 5.72 22.72
C HIS A 48 10.19 4.68 23.04
N ARG A 49 9.94 3.39 22.76
CA ARG A 49 10.91 2.31 23.01
C ARG A 49 12.13 2.35 22.09
N GLN A 50 11.92 2.60 20.80
CA GLN A 50 12.98 2.50 19.79
C GLN A 50 13.72 3.81 19.57
N CYS A 51 13.04 4.96 19.69
CA CYS A 51 13.64 6.27 19.43
C CYS A 51 13.81 7.11 20.71
N GLY A 52 13.35 6.65 21.88
CA GLY A 52 13.41 7.44 23.11
C GLY A 52 12.64 8.76 23.05
N PHE A 53 11.75 8.94 22.06
CA PHE A 53 10.99 10.18 21.88
C PHE A 53 9.56 10.01 22.41
N ASP A 54 9.20 10.75 23.46
CA ASP A 54 7.82 10.76 23.94
C ASP A 54 6.95 11.68 23.06
N VAL A 55 6.14 11.05 22.23
CA VAL A 55 5.17 11.73 21.36
C VAL A 55 3.79 11.62 21.96
N GLY A 56 3.12 12.76 22.16
CA GLY A 56 1.70 12.76 22.51
C GLY A 56 0.84 12.13 21.41
N ILE A 57 -0.14 11.30 21.77
CA ILE A 57 -1.02 10.60 20.81
C ILE A 57 -1.71 11.60 19.85
N HIS A 58 -2.12 12.76 20.37
CA HIS A 58 -2.73 13.83 19.56
C HIS A 58 -1.77 14.38 18.52
N GLN A 59 -0.50 14.60 18.87
CA GLN A 59 0.53 15.08 17.95
C GLN A 59 0.81 14.04 16.85
N LEU A 60 0.90 12.76 17.22
CA LEU A 60 1.07 11.68 16.26
C LEU A 60 -0.09 11.61 15.27
N LYS A 61 -1.33 11.63 15.76
CA LYS A 61 -2.54 11.66 14.91
C LYS A 61 -2.57 12.87 14.00
N TYR A 62 -2.21 14.05 14.52
CA TYR A 62 -2.11 15.27 13.73
C TYR A 62 -1.07 15.12 12.60
N ARG A 63 0.12 14.60 12.91
CA ARG A 63 1.18 14.38 11.91
C ARG A 63 0.78 13.35 10.84
N ILE A 64 0.12 12.26 11.22
CA ILE A 64 -0.43 11.28 10.27
C ILE A 64 -1.39 11.95 9.29
N ARG A 65 -2.27 12.84 9.79
CA ARG A 65 -3.20 13.62 8.94
C ARG A 65 -2.45 14.59 8.02
N GLN A 66 -1.48 15.34 8.55
CA GLN A 66 -0.66 16.27 7.78
C GLN A 66 0.13 15.57 6.66
N TRP A 67 0.65 14.38 6.92
CA TRP A 67 1.34 13.56 5.93
C TRP A 67 0.41 12.83 4.96
N LYS A 68 -0.91 12.99 5.11
CA LYS A 68 -1.95 12.36 4.29
C LYS A 68 -1.81 10.83 4.23
N LEU A 69 -1.30 10.22 5.31
CA LEU A 69 -1.14 8.77 5.39
C LEU A 69 -2.51 8.11 5.52
N LYS A 70 -2.84 7.25 4.55
CA LYS A 70 -4.09 6.49 4.52
C LYS A 70 -3.75 5.00 4.43
N LYS A 71 -4.31 4.22 5.35
CA LYS A 71 -4.22 2.75 5.37
C LYS A 71 -5.16 2.07 4.37
N ASN A 72 -6.19 2.80 3.91
CA ASN A 72 -7.22 2.30 3.04
C ASN A 72 -7.09 2.91 1.65
N ILE A 73 -7.38 2.10 0.63
CA ILE A 73 -7.51 2.54 -0.76
C ILE A 73 -8.64 3.57 -0.84
N SER A 74 -8.38 4.72 -1.42
CA SER A 74 -9.38 5.76 -1.63
C SER A 74 -10.49 5.29 -2.57
N THR A 75 -11.69 5.83 -2.40
CA THR A 75 -12.84 5.53 -3.27
C THR A 75 -12.51 5.83 -4.73
N SER A 76 -11.88 6.98 -5.00
CA SER A 76 -11.42 7.36 -6.34
C SER A 76 -10.44 6.35 -6.94
N ALA A 77 -9.48 5.85 -6.15
CA ALA A 77 -8.54 4.83 -6.63
C ALA A 77 -9.24 3.50 -6.92
N LYS A 78 -10.24 3.09 -6.11
CA LYS A 78 -11.04 1.88 -6.39
C LYS A 78 -11.88 2.05 -7.66
N THR A 79 -12.47 3.21 -7.89
CA THR A 79 -13.24 3.49 -9.11
C THR A 79 -12.35 3.37 -10.35
N LYS A 80 -11.16 4.00 -10.34
CA LYS A 80 -10.17 3.83 -11.42
C LYS A 80 -9.73 2.38 -11.61
N MET A 81 -9.55 1.62 -10.52
CA MET A 81 -9.24 0.18 -10.62
C MET A 81 -10.37 -0.60 -11.30
N LEU A 82 -11.63 -0.25 -11.03
CA LEU A 82 -12.79 -0.88 -11.68
C LEU A 82 -12.84 -0.55 -13.17
N GLU A 83 -12.65 0.72 -13.56
CA GLU A 83 -12.57 1.12 -14.97
C GLU A 83 -11.47 0.36 -15.74
N ILE A 84 -10.29 0.23 -15.13
CA ILE A 84 -9.18 -0.54 -15.72
C ILE A 84 -9.54 -2.02 -15.83
N ARG A 85 -10.20 -2.58 -14.81
CA ARG A 85 -10.64 -3.98 -14.79
C ARG A 85 -11.65 -4.23 -15.91
N GLU A 86 -12.65 -3.37 -16.08
CA GLU A 86 -13.67 -3.47 -17.13
C GLU A 86 -13.06 -3.35 -18.53
N SER A 87 -12.18 -2.36 -18.74
CA SER A 87 -11.48 -2.15 -20.00
C SER A 87 -10.59 -3.34 -20.42
N ARG A 88 -10.05 -4.08 -19.45
CA ARG A 88 -9.25 -5.28 -19.72
C ARG A 88 -10.09 -6.54 -19.85
N ALA A 89 -11.17 -6.65 -19.08
CA ALA A 89 -12.12 -7.75 -19.20
C ALA A 89 -12.78 -7.76 -20.59
N SER A 90 -13.09 -6.59 -21.17
CA SER A 90 -13.59 -6.50 -22.55
C SER A 90 -12.59 -6.98 -23.61
N ARG A 91 -11.31 -7.08 -23.24
CA ARG A 91 -10.21 -7.62 -24.06
C ARG A 91 -9.83 -9.05 -23.65
N GLY A 92 -10.61 -9.70 -22.79
CA GLY A 92 -10.37 -11.06 -22.29
C GLY A 92 -9.17 -11.20 -21.34
N LYS A 93 -8.71 -10.12 -20.71
CA LYS A 93 -7.55 -10.13 -19.82
C LYS A 93 -7.97 -10.02 -18.36
N GLU A 94 -7.41 -10.88 -17.51
CA GLU A 94 -7.57 -10.76 -16.06
C GLU A 94 -6.75 -9.58 -15.50
N THR A 95 -7.00 -9.15 -14.27
CA THR A 95 -6.28 -8.04 -13.66
C THR A 95 -5.97 -8.31 -12.20
N VAL A 96 -4.68 -8.19 -11.85
CA VAL A 96 -4.22 -8.14 -10.47
C VAL A 96 -3.73 -6.73 -10.17
N PHE A 97 -4.29 -6.11 -9.14
CA PHE A 97 -3.90 -4.78 -8.71
C PHE A 97 -2.98 -4.84 -7.48
N THR A 98 -2.00 -3.95 -7.43
CA THR A 98 -1.20 -3.71 -6.22
C THR A 98 -1.33 -2.25 -5.79
N TYR A 99 -1.50 -2.02 -4.49
CA TYR A 99 -1.60 -0.70 -3.88
C TYR A 99 -0.72 -0.64 -2.63
N GLN A 100 0.18 0.35 -2.57
CA GLN A 100 1.14 0.48 -1.46
C GLN A 100 1.92 -0.82 -1.17
N GLY A 101 2.35 -1.52 -2.22
CA GLY A 101 3.09 -2.79 -2.11
C GLY A 101 2.26 -4.01 -1.72
N LYS A 102 0.94 -3.86 -1.54
CA LYS A 102 0.04 -4.96 -1.17
C LYS A 102 -0.88 -5.34 -2.33
N PRO A 103 -1.17 -6.64 -2.55
CA PRO A 103 -2.20 -7.04 -3.49
C PRO A 103 -3.57 -6.51 -3.04
N VAL A 104 -4.33 -5.96 -3.97
CA VAL A 104 -5.69 -5.48 -3.70
C VAL A 104 -6.65 -6.66 -3.79
N ASP A 105 -7.40 -6.89 -2.70
CA ASP A 105 -8.45 -7.90 -2.68
C ASP A 105 -9.61 -7.50 -3.60
N ASN A 106 -9.93 -8.37 -4.57
CA ASN A 106 -11.05 -8.19 -5.50
C ASN A 106 -12.38 -7.97 -4.78
N LYS A 107 -12.60 -8.58 -3.60
CA LYS A 107 -13.82 -8.36 -2.81
C LYS A 107 -14.03 -6.89 -2.43
N LYS A 108 -12.94 -6.12 -2.23
CA LYS A 108 -13.03 -4.67 -1.94
C LYS A 108 -13.47 -3.87 -3.16
N LEU A 109 -13.08 -4.32 -4.36
CA LEU A 109 -13.52 -3.72 -5.63
C LEU A 109 -14.96 -4.10 -5.94
N ASP A 110 -15.36 -5.36 -5.73
CA ASP A 110 -16.73 -5.82 -5.97
C ASP A 110 -17.73 -5.08 -5.05
N ARG A 111 -17.36 -4.84 -3.79
CA ARG A 111 -18.15 -3.98 -2.88
C ARG A 111 -18.30 -2.56 -3.43
N GLN A 112 -17.24 -2.00 -4.01
CA GLN A 112 -17.29 -0.66 -4.60
C GLN A 112 -18.17 -0.63 -5.86
N ALA A 113 -18.08 -1.64 -6.73
CA ALA A 113 -18.94 -1.77 -7.91
C ALA A 113 -20.43 -1.79 -7.51
N LYS A 114 -20.79 -2.55 -6.46
CA LYS A 114 -22.16 -2.55 -5.91
C LYS A 114 -22.62 -1.19 -5.40
N VAL A 115 -21.72 -0.39 -4.82
CA VAL A 115 -22.04 0.97 -4.37
C VAL A 115 -22.29 1.90 -5.57
N LEU A 116 -21.45 1.82 -6.61
CA LEU A 116 -21.60 2.62 -7.83
C LEU A 116 -22.91 2.31 -8.55
N ILE A 117 -23.29 1.04 -8.67
CA ILE A 117 -24.58 0.62 -9.26
C ILE A 117 -25.78 1.24 -8.51
N ARG A 118 -25.67 1.41 -7.18
CA ARG A 118 -26.74 1.97 -6.35
C ARG A 118 -26.82 3.51 -6.39
N GLN A 119 -25.71 4.18 -6.67
CA GLN A 119 -25.62 5.64 -6.58
C GLN A 119 -25.93 6.36 -7.91
N GLY A 120 -26.08 5.64 -9.02
CA GLY A 120 -26.22 6.24 -10.35
C GLY A 120 -24.91 6.93 -10.79
N PRO A 121 -24.78 7.32 -12.07
CA PRO A 121 -23.57 7.95 -12.60
C PRO A 121 -23.50 9.41 -12.10
N GLY A 122 -23.02 9.61 -10.89
CA GLY A 122 -22.73 10.92 -10.31
C GLY A 122 -21.23 11.17 -10.22
N ASP A 123 -20.73 11.96 -11.16
CA ASP A 123 -19.61 12.93 -11.05
C ASP A 123 -18.43 12.50 -10.15
N ALA A 124 -17.69 11.47 -10.58
CA ALA A 124 -16.46 11.07 -9.90
C ALA A 124 -15.31 12.05 -10.23
N GLU A 125 -15.21 13.16 -9.50
CA GLU A 125 -14.08 14.07 -9.59
C GLU A 125 -12.73 13.39 -9.28
N THR A 126 -11.84 13.46 -10.26
CA THR A 126 -10.52 12.86 -10.30
C THR A 126 -9.53 13.63 -9.43
N LYS A 127 -9.31 13.20 -8.17
CA LYS A 127 -8.09 13.59 -7.43
C LYS A 127 -6.99 12.57 -7.71
N ASP A 128 -5.96 13.05 -8.39
CA ASP A 128 -4.84 12.30 -8.91
C ASP A 128 -3.88 11.86 -7.80
N ASP A 129 -4.06 10.62 -7.33
CA ASP A 129 -3.10 9.91 -6.48
C ASP A 129 -2.41 8.82 -7.35
N THR A 130 -1.68 9.22 -8.39
CA THR A 130 -0.98 8.29 -9.30
C THR A 130 0.19 7.61 -8.60
N LYS A 131 -0.05 6.37 -8.14
CA LYS A 131 0.99 5.32 -8.14
C LYS A 131 0.35 3.93 -8.17
N LEU A 132 -0.47 3.68 -9.19
CA LEU A 132 -0.95 2.33 -9.49
C LEU A 132 0.10 1.65 -10.36
N LYS A 133 0.92 0.76 -9.76
CA LYS A 133 1.78 -0.11 -10.55
C LYS A 133 0.94 -1.29 -11.00
N ILE A 134 0.63 -1.32 -12.29
CA ILE A 134 0.08 -2.49 -12.97
C ILE A 134 1.20 -3.51 -13.04
N ALA A 135 1.09 -4.62 -12.30
CA ALA A 135 1.98 -5.75 -12.51
C ALA A 135 1.65 -6.39 -13.87
N PRO A 136 2.64 -6.64 -14.76
CA PRO A 136 2.39 -7.50 -15.90
C PRO A 136 2.04 -8.89 -15.37
N GLN A 137 0.96 -9.43 -15.92
CA GLN A 137 0.52 -10.79 -15.65
C GLN A 137 1.64 -11.71 -16.11
N PHE A 138 2.09 -12.59 -15.22
CA PHE A 138 2.86 -13.76 -15.63
C PHE A 138 2.02 -14.50 -16.66
N HIS A 139 2.44 -14.39 -17.91
CA HIS A 139 1.89 -15.12 -19.03
C HIS A 139 2.39 -16.56 -18.86
N GLN A 140 1.62 -17.36 -18.12
CA GLN A 140 1.71 -18.80 -18.19
C GLN A 140 0.91 -19.20 -19.42
N MET A 141 1.56 -19.08 -20.58
CA MET A 141 1.04 -19.50 -21.86
C MET A 141 2.17 -20.25 -22.55
N GLU A 142 1.84 -21.49 -22.88
CA GLU A 142 2.36 -22.19 -24.06
C GLU A 142 3.85 -22.56 -23.98
N TYR A 143 4.13 -23.65 -23.26
CA TYR A 143 5.23 -24.54 -23.62
C TYR A 143 4.84 -25.25 -24.94
N THR A 144 4.77 -24.51 -26.03
CA THR A 144 4.63 -25.09 -27.37
C THR A 144 6.02 -25.46 -27.87
N MET A 145 6.21 -26.77 -28.03
CA MET A 145 6.79 -27.36 -29.23
C MET A 145 8.21 -26.89 -29.59
N LEU A 146 9.20 -27.54 -28.99
CA LEU A 146 10.41 -27.93 -29.70
C LEU A 146 10.84 -29.31 -29.22
N LEU A 147 11.02 -30.21 -30.19
CA LEU A 147 11.61 -31.56 -30.13
C LEU A 147 10.71 -32.69 -29.64
N CYS A 148 9.83 -33.17 -30.53
CA CYS A 148 9.73 -34.60 -30.85
C CYS A 148 8.94 -34.82 -32.15
N THR A 149 9.46 -34.30 -33.26
CA THR A 149 9.23 -34.87 -34.59
C THR A 149 10.48 -35.62 -35.02
N ARG A 150 10.54 -36.90 -34.66
CA ARG A 150 11.12 -37.94 -35.52
C ARG A 150 10.20 -39.15 -35.48
N LEU A 151 9.34 -39.23 -36.51
CA LEU A 151 8.98 -40.49 -37.18
C LEU A 151 10.29 -41.28 -37.44
N ILE A 152 10.33 -42.58 -37.14
CA ILE A 152 10.03 -43.66 -38.11
C ILE A 152 10.73 -43.38 -39.44
N ASP A 153 12.01 -43.75 -39.54
CA ASP A 153 12.50 -44.98 -40.19
C ASP A 153 13.96 -45.26 -39.73
#